data_AF-A0A2H9ML01-F1
#
_entry.id   AF-A0A2H9ML01-F1
#
_cell.length_a   1.000
_cell.length_b   1.000
_cell.length_c   1.000
_cell.angle_alpha   90.00
_cell.angle_beta   90.00
_cell.angle_gamma   90.00
#
_symmetry.space_group_name_H-M   'P 1'
#
loop_
_entity.id
_entity.type
_entity.pdbx_description
1 polymer ?
#
loop_
_entity_poly.entity_id
_entity_poly.type
_entity_poly.pdbx_seq_one_letter_code
_entity_poly.pdbx_strand_id
1 'polypeptide(L)'
;MHFFVKGISFLTSSTVFIFQVMMSKGINFMCRKLLLNRSKYPNMVSVLFLLFKSPFEKNVTELIESFECKKAVVLLGDASYYEEYPENTDVFVLKDDAEARGITPKGKMINYDKVVELIEEYDRVVTL
;
A
#
# COMPACT_ATOMS: atom_id res chain seq x y z
N MET A 1 -29.77 -11.16 -10.51
CA MET A 1 -28.39 -11.59 -10.82
C MET A 1 -27.72 -11.97 -9.50
N HIS A 2 -27.59 -13.27 -9.24
CA HIS A 2 -27.04 -13.80 -7.99
C HIS A 2 -25.54 -13.57 -7.93
N PHE A 3 -25.05 -12.94 -6.86
CA PHE A 3 -23.61 -12.94 -6.54
C PHE A 3 -23.40 -13.77 -5.27
N PHE A 4 -22.73 -14.89 -5.47
CA PHE A 4 -22.28 -15.84 -4.45
C PHE A 4 -21.19 -15.17 -3.60
N VAL A 5 -21.48 -14.92 -2.32
CA VAL A 5 -20.45 -14.59 -1.33
C VAL A 5 -19.93 -15.90 -0.76
N LYS A 6 -18.79 -16.39 -1.25
CA LYS A 6 -18.04 -17.44 -0.55
C LYS A 6 -17.24 -16.79 0.57
N GLY A 7 -17.76 -16.91 1.78
CA GLY A 7 -17.02 -16.58 3.00
C GLY A 7 -15.82 -17.50 3.16
N ILE A 8 -14.71 -16.93 3.61
CA ILE A 8 -13.69 -17.67 4.35
C ILE A 8 -13.49 -16.89 5.65
N SER A 9 -13.80 -17.58 6.75
CA SER A 9 -13.47 -17.18 8.11
C SER A 9 -12.23 -17.95 8.51
N PHE A 10 -11.22 -17.27 9.05
CA PHE A 10 -10.24 -17.90 9.94
C PHE A 10 -9.86 -16.90 11.04
N LEU A 11 -10.29 -17.26 12.26
CA LEU A 11 -9.82 -16.72 13.53
C LEU A 11 -8.51 -17.43 13.88
N THR A 12 -7.40 -16.70 13.90
CA THR A 12 -6.31 -16.83 14.89
C THR A 12 -5.47 -15.56 14.84
N SER A 13 -5.00 -15.13 16.02
CA SER A 13 -4.16 -13.96 16.28
C SER A 13 -3.13 -13.69 15.17
N SER A 14 -3.02 -12.42 14.74
CA SER A 14 -2.13 -11.92 13.68
C SER A 14 -2.67 -12.13 12.25
N THR A 15 -3.75 -11.45 11.88
CA THR A 15 -4.34 -11.57 10.54
C THR A 15 -3.96 -10.38 9.66
N VAL A 16 -3.03 -10.62 8.73
CA VAL A 16 -2.77 -9.78 7.57
C VAL A 16 -4.01 -9.81 6.67
N PHE A 17 -4.57 -8.64 6.37
CA PHE A 17 -5.69 -8.51 5.43
C PHE A 17 -5.16 -8.05 4.07
N ILE A 18 -5.03 -8.98 3.12
CA ILE A 18 -4.74 -8.65 1.72
C ILE A 18 -6.09 -8.39 1.02
N PHE A 19 -6.37 -7.13 0.69
CA PHE A 19 -7.52 -6.75 -0.13
C PHE A 19 -7.10 -6.61 -1.59
N GLN A 20 -7.55 -7.53 -2.44
CA GLN A 20 -7.47 -7.41 -3.90
C GLN A 20 -8.60 -6.47 -4.37
N VAL A 21 -8.24 -5.27 -4.86
CA VAL A 21 -9.19 -4.22 -5.23
C VAL A 21 -9.74 -4.46 -6.64
N MET A 22 -11.00 -4.90 -6.75
CA MET A 22 -11.81 -4.80 -7.98
C MET A 22 -12.58 -3.46 -7.99
N MET A 23 -12.35 -2.67 -9.05
CA MET A 23 -12.92 -1.36 -9.31
C MET A 23 -14.47 -1.39 -9.42
N SER A 24 -15.14 -0.52 -8.66
CA SER A 24 -16.26 0.35 -9.11
C SER A 24 -17.07 0.86 -7.91
N LYS A 25 -17.04 2.19 -7.70
CA LYS A 25 -17.99 3.01 -6.91
C LYS A 25 -18.21 2.70 -5.41
N GLY A 26 -17.77 1.56 -4.86
CA GLY A 26 -17.98 1.16 -3.47
C GLY A 26 -16.89 1.59 -2.46
N ILE A 27 -15.74 2.09 -2.95
CA ILE A 27 -14.54 2.37 -2.13
C ILE A 27 -14.80 3.50 -1.12
N ASN A 28 -15.60 4.51 -1.49
CA ASN A 28 -15.90 5.64 -0.61
C ASN A 28 -16.65 5.23 0.67
N PHE A 29 -17.41 4.12 0.62
CA PHE A 29 -18.18 3.66 1.77
C PHE A 29 -17.36 2.75 2.71
N MET A 30 -16.46 1.91 2.16
CA MET A 30 -15.63 1.04 2.98
C MET A 30 -14.47 1.77 3.66
N CYS A 31 -13.84 2.75 2.99
CA CYS A 31 -12.85 3.60 3.65
C CYS A 31 -13.47 4.40 4.81
N ARG A 32 -14.71 4.91 4.64
CA ARG A 32 -15.44 5.58 5.73
C ARG A 32 -15.80 4.67 6.90
N LYS A 33 -16.14 3.40 6.65
CA LYS A 33 -16.54 2.48 7.73
C LYS A 33 -15.35 1.90 8.50
N LEU A 34 -14.18 1.80 7.88
CA LEU A 34 -12.92 1.47 8.55
C LEU A 34 -12.43 2.60 9.47
N LEU A 35 -12.83 3.84 9.21
CA LEU A 35 -12.47 5.02 10.01
C LEU A 35 -13.36 5.25 11.27
N LEU A 36 -14.40 4.44 11.50
CA LEU A 36 -15.40 4.70 12.57
C LEU A 36 -15.28 3.86 13.85
N ASN A 37 -14.21 3.06 14.01
CA ASN A 37 -13.87 2.44 15.31
C ASN A 37 -12.75 3.20 16.05
N ARG A 38 -12.77 4.53 15.98
CA ARG A 38 -11.83 5.45 16.68
C ARG A 38 -11.78 5.27 18.20
N SER A 39 -12.77 4.61 18.82
CA SER A 39 -12.83 4.43 20.28
C SER A 39 -11.89 3.35 20.82
N LYS A 40 -11.35 2.44 19.99
CA LYS A 40 -10.56 1.29 20.48
C LYS A 40 -9.06 1.34 20.20
N TYR A 41 -8.60 2.22 19.30
CA TYR A 41 -7.19 2.29 18.92
C TYR A 41 -6.74 3.75 18.85
N PRO A 42 -6.29 4.34 19.99
CA PRO A 42 -5.77 5.70 20.04
C PRO A 42 -4.38 5.85 19.39
N ASN A 43 -3.75 4.75 18.99
CA ASN A 43 -2.49 4.77 18.25
C ASN A 43 -2.79 4.83 16.74
N MET A 44 -2.26 5.86 16.06
CA MET A 44 -2.44 6.11 14.64
C MET A 44 -2.10 4.86 13.82
N VAL A 45 -3.08 4.28 13.13
CA VAL A 45 -2.88 3.16 12.20
C VAL A 45 -1.84 3.57 11.15
N SER A 46 -0.82 2.76 10.91
CA SER A 46 0.18 2.98 9.87
C SER A 46 -0.08 2.07 8.65
N VAL A 47 0.20 2.57 7.44
CA VAL A 47 -0.03 1.84 6.19
C VAL A 47 1.20 1.82 5.28
N LEU A 48 1.64 0.62 4.89
CA LEU A 48 2.66 0.40 3.88
C LEU A 48 1.99 0.08 2.54
N PHE A 49 2.31 0.83 1.49
CA PHE A 49 1.86 0.57 0.13
C PHE A 49 2.96 -0.13 -0.67
N LEU A 50 2.64 -1.29 -1.24
CA LEU A 50 3.51 -2.00 -2.19
C LEU A 50 2.97 -1.76 -3.61
N LEU A 51 3.70 -1.02 -4.43
CA LEU A 51 3.32 -0.73 -5.81
C LEU A 51 4.14 -1.59 -6.76
N PHE A 52 3.48 -2.25 -7.71
CA PHE A 52 4.13 -3.09 -8.72
C PHE A 52 4.00 -2.54 -10.14
N LYS A 53 2.95 -1.75 -10.38
CA LYS A 53 2.61 -1.25 -11.72
C LYS A 53 3.25 0.09 -12.01
N SER A 54 3.54 0.31 -13.29
CA SER A 54 4.04 1.58 -13.80
C SER A 54 3.07 2.73 -13.50
N PRO A 55 3.57 3.94 -13.13
CA PRO A 55 2.73 5.12 -12.99
C PRO A 55 1.97 5.47 -14.28
N PHE A 56 2.50 5.05 -15.44
CA PHE A 56 1.87 5.25 -16.75
C PHE A 56 0.71 4.28 -17.00
N GLU A 57 0.69 3.11 -16.35
CA GLU A 57 -0.42 2.15 -16.42
C GLU A 57 -1.52 2.53 -15.42
N LYS A 58 -1.13 2.87 -14.18
CA LYS A 58 -2.07 3.17 -13.11
C LYS A 58 -1.43 4.09 -12.08
N ASN A 59 -1.77 5.38 -12.12
CA ASN A 59 -1.33 6.33 -11.12
C ASN A 59 -2.24 6.29 -9.88
N VAL A 60 -1.69 5.83 -8.73
CA VAL A 60 -2.38 5.75 -7.44
C VAL A 60 -1.98 6.85 -6.43
N THR A 61 -1.29 7.91 -6.85
CA THR A 61 -0.82 8.99 -5.96
C THR A 61 -1.96 9.62 -5.16
N GLU A 62 -3.06 10.02 -5.82
CA GLU A 62 -4.23 10.62 -5.16
C GLU A 62 -4.89 9.67 -4.13
N LEU A 63 -4.87 8.36 -4.43
CA LEU A 63 -5.40 7.34 -3.51
C LEU A 63 -4.54 7.29 -2.25
N ILE A 64 -3.22 7.29 -2.38
CA ILE A 64 -2.28 7.27 -1.24
C ILE A 64 -2.41 8.57 -0.43
N GLU A 65 -2.57 9.71 -1.10
CA GLU A 65 -2.80 11.02 -0.46
C GLU A 65 -4.03 11.03 0.45
N SER A 66 -5.12 10.37 0.03
CA SER A 66 -6.38 10.33 0.79
C SER A 66 -6.28 9.67 2.18
N PHE A 67 -5.18 8.97 2.48
CA PHE A 67 -4.95 8.38 3.80
C PHE A 67 -4.34 9.41 4.77
N GLU A 68 -5.11 9.80 5.79
CA GLU A 68 -4.70 10.68 6.89
C GLU A 68 -3.97 9.90 8.00
N CYS A 69 -2.88 9.21 7.66
CA CYS A 69 -2.16 8.36 8.60
C CYS A 69 -0.66 8.22 8.26
N LYS A 70 0.16 7.68 9.17
CA LYS A 70 1.58 7.38 8.86
C LYS A 70 1.62 6.41 7.69
N LYS A 71 2.24 6.80 6.58
CA LYS A 71 2.28 6.01 5.36
C LYS A 71 3.65 5.97 4.72
N ALA A 72 3.97 4.82 4.13
CA ALA A 72 5.13 4.64 3.30
C ALA A 72 4.77 3.90 2.01
N VAL A 73 5.58 4.07 0.99
CA VAL A 73 5.43 3.44 -0.31
C VAL A 73 6.72 2.70 -0.64
N VAL A 74 6.60 1.45 -1.07
CA VAL A 74 7.68 0.67 -1.66
C VAL A 74 7.37 0.46 -3.13
N LEU A 75 8.28 0.93 -3.99
CA LEU A 75 8.21 0.78 -5.43
C LEU A 75 8.97 -0.48 -5.83
N LEU A 76 8.22 -1.42 -6.40
CA LEU A 76 8.68 -2.71 -6.90
C LEU A 76 8.38 -2.80 -8.39
N GLY A 77 9.21 -3.53 -9.12
CA GLY A 77 9.06 -3.74 -10.55
C GLY A 77 8.93 -2.43 -11.32
N ASP A 78 7.88 -2.33 -12.13
CA ASP A 78 7.69 -1.16 -13.01
C ASP A 78 7.22 0.08 -12.25
N ALA A 79 6.82 -0.06 -10.99
CA ALA A 79 6.54 1.11 -10.15
C ALA A 79 7.80 1.94 -9.85
N SER A 80 9.00 1.43 -10.10
CA SER A 80 10.23 2.21 -9.91
C SER A 80 10.31 3.45 -10.81
N TYR A 81 9.48 3.56 -11.86
CA TYR A 81 9.35 4.74 -12.72
C TYR A 81 8.58 5.92 -12.09
N TYR A 82 8.06 5.80 -10.87
CA TYR A 82 7.43 6.94 -10.20
C TYR A 82 8.47 8.04 -9.89
N GLU A 83 8.23 9.26 -10.40
CA GLU A 83 9.09 10.43 -10.20
C GLU A 83 8.55 11.46 -9.21
N GLU A 84 7.26 11.37 -8.88
CA GLU A 84 6.54 12.30 -8.01
C GLU A 84 5.81 11.50 -6.94
N TYR A 85 5.87 12.02 -5.71
CA TYR A 85 5.36 11.34 -4.53
C TYR A 85 4.51 12.31 -3.70
N PRO A 86 3.49 11.81 -2.99
CA PRO A 86 2.75 12.62 -2.04
C PRO A 86 3.66 13.26 -1.00
N GLU A 87 3.40 14.52 -0.66
CA GLU A 87 4.07 15.16 0.47
C GLU A 87 3.86 14.36 1.77
N ASN A 88 4.87 14.31 2.62
CA ASN A 88 4.87 13.55 3.88
C ASN A 88 4.72 12.02 3.74
N THR A 89 5.14 11.44 2.62
CA THR A 89 5.18 9.99 2.43
C THR A 89 6.62 9.51 2.28
N ASP A 90 7.04 8.56 3.12
CA ASP A 90 8.33 7.90 2.94
C ASP A 90 8.28 6.99 1.72
N VAL A 91 9.13 7.24 0.73
CA VAL A 91 9.20 6.43 -0.49
C VAL A 91 10.51 5.67 -0.57
N PHE A 92 10.37 4.37 -0.74
CA PHE A 92 11.44 3.41 -0.91
C PHE A 92 11.35 2.77 -2.28
N VAL A 93 12.50 2.49 -2.90
CA VAL A 93 12.58 1.83 -4.20
C VAL A 93 13.47 0.61 -4.07
N LEU A 94 13.01 -0.53 -4.58
CA LEU A 94 13.87 -1.71 -4.57
C LEU A 94 15.07 -1.47 -5.49
N LYS A 95 16.26 -1.59 -4.91
CA LYS A 95 17.54 -1.32 -5.56
C LYS A 95 17.72 -2.19 -6.80
N ASP A 96 17.48 -3.50 -6.66
CA ASP A 96 17.66 -4.46 -7.75
C ASP A 96 16.77 -4.13 -8.97
N ASP A 97 15.54 -3.66 -8.72
CA ASP A 97 14.61 -3.25 -9.77
C ASP A 97 15.01 -1.95 -10.47
N ALA A 98 15.53 -0.99 -9.70
CA ALA A 98 16.03 0.28 -10.24
C ALA A 98 17.28 0.05 -11.10
N GLU A 99 18.21 -0.78 -10.62
CA GLU A 99 19.42 -1.17 -11.35
C GLU A 99 19.09 -1.93 -12.64
N ALA A 100 18.18 -2.92 -12.57
CA ALA A 100 17.74 -3.68 -13.74
C ALA A 100 17.08 -2.80 -14.81
N ARG A 101 16.41 -1.72 -14.40
CA ARG A 101 15.76 -0.75 -15.30
C ARG A 101 16.69 0.38 -15.74
N GLY A 102 17.90 0.46 -15.20
CA GLY A 102 18.86 1.51 -15.52
C GLY A 102 18.40 2.91 -15.12
N ILE A 103 17.61 3.04 -14.04
CA ILE A 103 17.07 4.32 -13.57
C ILE A 103 17.70 4.75 -12.25
N THR A 104 17.73 6.06 -12.01
CA THR A 104 18.12 6.65 -10.72
C THR A 104 16.86 7.20 -10.05
N PRO A 105 16.21 6.43 -9.15
CA PRO A 105 14.97 6.86 -8.52
C PRO A 105 15.22 8.04 -7.55
N LYS A 106 14.20 8.88 -7.36
CA LYS A 106 14.24 9.94 -6.33
C LYS A 106 14.05 9.40 -4.91
N GLY A 107 13.37 8.26 -4.75
CA GLY A 107 13.14 7.60 -3.47
C GLY A 107 14.40 6.94 -2.89
N LYS A 108 14.33 6.55 -1.61
CA LYS A 108 15.43 5.85 -0.92
C LYS A 108 15.57 4.44 -1.48
N MET A 109 16.72 4.08 -2.03
CA MET A 109 16.97 2.72 -2.49
C MET A 109 17.12 1.75 -1.30
N ILE A 110 16.43 0.61 -1.36
CA ILE A 110 16.42 -0.43 -0.32
C ILE A 110 16.59 -1.82 -0.94
N ASN A 111 16.98 -2.80 -0.13
CA ASN A 111 17.03 -4.22 -0.52
C ASN A 111 15.80 -4.98 -0.02
N TYR A 112 15.69 -6.27 -0.37
CA TYR A 112 14.60 -7.13 0.08
C TYR A 112 14.51 -7.28 1.60
N ASP A 113 15.64 -7.33 2.31
CA ASP A 113 15.64 -7.42 3.78
C ASP A 113 14.89 -6.24 4.39
N LYS A 114 15.14 -5.03 3.88
CA LYS A 114 14.44 -3.83 4.35
C LYS A 114 12.96 -3.82 3.97
N VAL A 115 12.56 -4.44 2.87
CA VAL A 115 11.14 -4.61 2.53
C VAL A 115 10.44 -5.47 3.58
N VAL A 116 11.07 -6.57 4.01
CA VAL A 116 10.53 -7.44 5.06
C VAL A 116 10.42 -6.68 6.38
N GLU A 117 11.45 -5.93 6.78
CA GLU A 117 11.40 -5.09 7.98
C GLU A 117 10.24 -4.07 7.94
N LEU A 118 10.02 -3.42 6.79
CA LEU A 118 8.93 -2.45 6.62
C LEU A 118 7.55 -3.12 6.72
N ILE A 119 7.41 -4.35 6.22
CA ILE A 119 6.16 -5.11 6.33
C ILE A 119 5.83 -5.41 7.80
N GLU A 120 6.85 -5.64 8.64
CA GLU A 120 6.68 -5.88 10.07
C GLU A 120 6.46 -4.59 10.89
N GLU A 121 7.04 -3.46 10.47
CA GLU A 121 6.91 -2.17 11.16
C GLU A 121 5.52 -1.54 11.01
N TYR A 122 4.83 -1.79 9.89
CA TYR A 122 3.56 -1.13 9.56
C TYR A 122 2.35 -2.00 9.93
N ASP A 123 1.30 -1.37 10.49
CA ASP A 123 0.09 -2.08 10.96
C ASP A 123 -0.69 -2.73 9.81
N ARG A 124 -0.60 -2.15 8.61
CA ARG A 124 -1.31 -2.58 7.41
C ARG A 124 -0.41 -2.54 6.21
N VAL A 125 -0.56 -3.53 5.34
CA VAL A 125 0.08 -3.59 4.03
C VAL A 125 -0.99 -3.60 2.95
N VAL A 126 -0.89 -2.69 1.99
CA VAL A 126 -1.79 -2.58 0.84
C VAL A 126 -0.99 -2.76 -0.43
N THR A 127 -1.44 -3.66 -1.30
CA THR A 127 -0.79 -3.94 -2.59
C THR A 127 -1.63 -3.36 -3.71
N LEU A 128 -1.03 -2.54 -4.59
CA LEU A 128 -1.74 -1.77 -5.61
C LEU A 128 -1.20 -1.92 -7.04
#